data_AF-A0A401QCG4-F1
#
_entry.id   AF-A0A401QCG4-F1
#
_cell.length_a   1.000
_cell.length_b   1.000
_cell.length_c   1.000
_cell.angle_alpha   90.00
_cell.angle_beta   90.00
_cell.angle_gamma   90.00
#
_symmetry.space_group_name_H-M   'P 1'
#
loop_
_entity.id
_entity.type
_entity.pdbx_description
1 polymer ?
#
loop_
_entity_poly.entity_id
_entity_poly.type
_entity_poly.pdbx_seq_one_letter_code
_entity_poly.pdbx_strand_id
1 'polypeptide(L)'
;VSPTMTSEELTNQVLDMKNILAGEKEVWVTFEAIENGELERPLHPKEKVLEQALQWCKLAEPSSAFLVVKKLPAGEGGNLYS
;
A
#
# COMPACT_ATOMS: atom_id res chain seq x y z
N VAL A 1 0.87 -11.74 7.03
CA VAL A 1 1.92 -10.70 6.92
C VAL A 1 3.00 -10.95 7.96
N SER A 2 4.28 -10.90 7.58
CA SER A 2 5.40 -10.99 8.52
C SER A 2 5.59 -9.65 9.25
N PRO A 3 6.09 -9.62 10.51
CA PRO A 3 6.48 -8.38 11.18
C PRO A 3 7.50 -7.55 10.40
N THR A 4 8.29 -8.21 9.55
CA THR A 4 9.33 -7.56 8.75
C THR A 4 8.86 -7.16 7.35
N MET A 5 7.62 -7.47 6.97
CA MET A 5 7.15 -7.27 5.60
C MET A 5 7.05 -5.78 5.27
N THR A 6 7.64 -5.37 4.15
CA THR A 6 7.56 -3.99 3.65
C THR A 6 6.38 -3.78 2.71
N SER A 7 6.05 -2.50 2.46
CA SER A 7 5.05 -2.09 1.47
C SER A 7 5.37 -2.63 0.06
N GLU A 8 6.65 -2.60 -0.33
CA GLU A 8 7.10 -3.15 -1.61
C GLU A 8 6.92 -4.67 -1.70
N GLU A 9 7.32 -5.41 -0.66
CA GLU A 9 7.16 -6.86 -0.59
C GLU A 9 5.69 -7.28 -0.65
N LEU A 10 4.80 -6.54 0.03
CA LEU A 10 3.36 -6.76 -0.05
C LEU A 10 2.83 -6.51 -1.46
N THR A 11 3.24 -5.40 -2.08
CA THR A 11 2.81 -5.04 -3.44
C THR A 11 3.19 -6.16 -4.41
N ASN A 12 4.45 -6.61 -4.38
CA ASN A 12 4.93 -7.70 -5.24
C ASN A 12 4.18 -9.00 -4.97
N GLN A 13 3.96 -9.37 -3.71
CA GLN A 13 3.21 -10.57 -3.35
C GLN A 13 1.76 -10.53 -3.88
N VAL A 14 1.09 -9.39 -3.82
CA VAL A 14 -0.27 -9.24 -4.37
C VAL A 14 -0.27 -9.40 -5.88
N LEU A 15 0.72 -8.83 -6.58
CA LEU A 15 0.85 -9.00 -8.04
C LEU A 15 1.10 -10.45 -8.42
N ASP A 16 1.99 -11.14 -7.70
CA ASP A 16 2.29 -12.56 -7.90
C ASP A 16 1.03 -13.42 -7.68
N MET A 17 0.29 -13.18 -6.59
CA MET A 17 -0.97 -13.89 -6.30
C MET A 17 -2.05 -13.66 -7.36
N LYS A 18 -2.03 -12.50 -8.02
CA LYS A 18 -2.97 -12.14 -9.09
C LYS A 18 -2.43 -12.47 -10.49
N ASN A 19 -1.22 -13.01 -10.59
CA ASN A 19 -0.52 -13.29 -11.84
C ASN A 19 -0.45 -12.04 -12.77
N ILE A 20 -0.22 -10.87 -12.17
CA ILE A 20 -0.09 -9.59 -12.87
C ILE A 20 1.39 -9.34 -13.13
N LEU A 21 1.77 -9.26 -14.41
CA LEU A 21 3.10 -8.78 -14.81
C LEU A 21 3.05 -7.27 -14.93
N ALA A 22 3.72 -6.56 -14.02
CA ALA A 22 3.85 -5.11 -14.11
C ALA A 22 4.60 -4.72 -15.39
N GLY A 23 3.98 -3.92 -16.25
CA GLY A 23 4.63 -3.37 -17.43
C GLY A 23 5.71 -2.34 -17.06
N GLU A 24 6.69 -2.10 -17.94
CA GLU A 24 7.84 -1.21 -17.69
C GLU A 24 7.47 0.23 -17.28
N LYS A 25 6.24 0.67 -17.56
CA LYS A 25 5.73 2.02 -17.25
C LYS A 25 4.66 2.02 -16.17
N GLU A 26 4.35 0.88 -15.59
CA GLU A 26 3.30 0.72 -14.58
C GLU A 26 3.95 0.72 -13.20
N VAL A 27 3.49 1.60 -12.33
CA VAL A 27 3.93 1.62 -10.94
C VAL A 27 2.77 1.11 -10.10
N TRP A 28 3.01 0.05 -9.32
CA TRP A 28 2.04 -0.43 -8.35
C TRP A 28 2.49 -0.02 -6.96
N VAL A 29 1.54 0.47 -6.16
CA VAL A 29 1.83 0.99 -4.82
C VAL A 29 0.75 0.50 -3.86
N THR A 30 1.17 0.16 -2.65
CA THR A 30 0.25 -0.05 -1.53
C THR A 30 -0.13 1.28 -0.91
N PHE A 31 -1.42 1.54 -0.83
CA PHE A 31 -2.00 2.68 -0.12
C PHE A 31 -2.61 2.20 1.19
N GLU A 32 -2.48 3.05 2.21
CA GLU A 32 -3.35 3.05 3.37
C GLU A 32 -4.60 3.84 3.02
N ALA A 33 -5.75 3.23 3.26
CA ALA A 33 -7.05 3.89 3.27
C ALA A 33 -7.55 3.94 4.71
N ILE A 34 -8.06 5.09 5.15
CA ILE A 34 -8.75 5.27 6.43
C ILE A 34 -10.15 5.84 6.19
N GLU A 35 -11.02 5.74 7.19
CA GLU A 35 -12.42 6.22 7.09
C GLU A 35 -13.16 5.61 5.89
N ASN A 36 -12.95 4.31 5.66
CA ASN A 36 -13.51 3.56 4.53
C ASN A 36 -13.05 4.05 3.14
N GLY A 37 -11.88 4.71 3.06
CA GLY A 37 -11.29 5.15 1.81
C GLY A 37 -11.53 6.62 1.47
N GLU A 38 -12.13 7.40 2.37
CA GLU A 38 -12.25 8.86 2.23
C GLU A 38 -10.87 9.54 2.23
N LEU A 39 -9.92 8.97 2.97
CA LEU A 39 -8.55 9.45 3.04
C LEU A 39 -7.60 8.33 2.65
N GLU A 40 -6.74 8.61 1.67
CA GLU A 40 -5.75 7.66 1.17
C GLU A 40 -4.35 8.25 1.19
N ARG A 41 -3.38 7.42 1.58
CA ARG A 41 -1.97 7.77 1.61
C ARG A 41 -1.13 6.64 1.02
N PRO A 42 -0.21 6.94 0.09
CA PRO A 42 0.75 5.94 -0.38
C PRO A 42 1.70 5.54 0.75
N LEU A 43 1.98 4.24 0.87
CA LEU A 43 3.02 3.74 1.77
C LEU A 43 4.36 3.71 1.03
N HIS A 44 5.36 4.35 1.62
CA HIS A 44 6.72 4.31 1.12
C HIS A 44 7.23 2.86 1.07
N PRO A 45 8.01 2.46 0.03
CA PRO A 45 8.45 1.07 -0.18
C PRO A 45 9.08 0.38 1.04
N LYS A 46 9.76 1.15 1.91
CA LYS A 46 10.44 0.66 3.12
C LYS A 46 9.56 0.60 4.37
N GLU A 47 8.36 1.18 4.36
CA GLU A 47 7.45 1.15 5.50
C GLU A 47 7.01 -0.29 5.80
N LYS A 48 6.88 -0.61 7.10
CA LYS A 48 6.46 -1.93 7.56
C LYS A 48 4.95 -1.98 7.62
N VAL A 49 4.38 -2.90 6.84
CA VAL A 49 2.92 -3.04 6.69
C VAL A 49 2.23 -3.31 8.02
N LEU A 50 2.82 -4.19 8.84
CA LEU A 50 2.24 -4.53 10.13
C LEU A 50 2.29 -3.35 11.11
N GLU A 51 3.39 -2.60 11.12
CA GLU A 51 3.52 -1.41 11.99
C GLU A 51 2.48 -0.36 11.64
N GLN A 52 2.21 -0.16 10.35
CA GLN A 52 1.16 0.73 9.89
C GLN A 52 -0.22 0.23 10.33
N ALA A 53 -0.53 -1.05 10.11
CA ALA A 53 -1.81 -1.64 10.51
C ALA A 53 -2.06 -1.54 12.02
N LEU A 54 -1.00 -1.64 12.83
CA LEU A 54 -1.09 -1.46 14.29
C LEU A 54 -1.47 -0.03 14.70
N GLN A 55 -1.20 0.99 13.87
CA GLN A 55 -1.66 2.36 14.15
C GLN A 55 -3.18 2.48 14.05
N TRP A 56 -3.85 1.68 13.20
CA TRP A 56 -5.31 1.73 13.03
C TRP A 56 -6.08 1.32 14.28
N CYS A 57 -5.47 0.51 15.15
CA CYS A 57 -6.04 0.16 16.44
C CYS A 57 -6.30 1.38 17.35
N LYS A 58 -5.70 2.54 17.04
CA LYS A 58 -5.89 3.80 17.75
C LYS A 58 -7.00 4.68 17.15
N LEU A 59 -7.53 4.32 15.98
CA LEU A 59 -8.64 5.04 15.36
C LEU A 59 -9.93 4.80 16.15
N ALA A 60 -10.89 5.72 16.00
CA ALA A 60 -12.22 5.56 16.60
C ALA A 60 -12.92 4.30 16.07
N GLU A 61 -12.71 3.97 14.79
CA GLU A 61 -13.22 2.76 14.15
C GLU A 61 -12.08 2.04 13.40
N PRO A 62 -11.33 1.13 14.04
CA PRO A 62 -10.18 0.45 13.43
C PRO A 62 -10.52 -0.35 12.18
N SER A 63 -11.75 -0.87 12.08
CA SER A 63 -12.23 -1.61 10.91
C SER A 63 -12.43 -0.76 9.66
N SER A 64 -12.44 0.57 9.79
CA SER A 64 -12.56 1.49 8.66
C SER A 64 -11.25 1.67 7.88
N ALA A 65 -10.14 1.12 8.38
CA ALA A 65 -8.83 1.23 7.76
C ALA A 65 -8.39 -0.08 7.11
N PHE A 66 -7.78 0.02 5.92
CA PHE A 66 -7.32 -1.12 5.16
C PHE A 66 -6.21 -0.74 4.17
N LEU A 67 -5.56 -1.78 3.61
CA LEU A 67 -4.57 -1.62 2.56
C LEU A 67 -5.21 -1.89 1.22
N VAL A 68 -4.81 -1.11 0.22
CA VAL A 68 -5.22 -1.30 -1.16
C VAL A 68 -4.01 -1.16 -2.07
N VAL A 69 -3.79 -2.16 -2.92
CA VAL A 69 -2.76 -2.13 -3.95
C VAL A 69 -3.36 -1.52 -5.22
N LYS A 70 -2.82 -0.39 -5.66
CA LYS A 70 -3.31 0.36 -6.82
C LYS A 70 -2.22 0.51 -7.87
N LYS A 71 -2.65 0.49 -9.13
CA LYS A 71 -1.81 0.86 -10.27
C LYS A 71 -1.86 2.36 -10.46
N LEU A 72 -0.71 3.00 -10.55
CA LEU A 72 -0.54 4.39 -10.90
C LEU A 72 -0.18 4.52 -12.39
N PRO A 73 -0.68 5.55 -13.08
CA PRO A 73 -0.24 5.89 -14.42
C PRO A 73 1.23 6.30 -14.45
N ALA A 74 1.85 6.10 -15.62
CA ALA A 74 3.24 6.41 -15.85
C ALA A 74 3.54 7.89 -15.56
N GLY A 75 4.48 8.16 -14.65
CA GLY A 75 4.91 9.52 -14.28
C GLY A 75 4.49 9.99 -12.89
N GLU A 76 3.50 9.35 -12.25
CA GLU A 76 3.05 9.74 -10.89
C GLU A 76 3.90 9.10 -9.78
N GLY A 77 4.56 7.95 -10.05
CA GLY A 77 5.38 7.26 -9.06
C GLY A 77 6.64 8.02 -8.62
N GLY A 78 7.13 8.96 -9.43
CA GLY A 78 8.37 9.71 -9.15
C GLY A 78 8.23 10.81 -8.10
N ASN A 79 7.01 11.27 -7.80
CA ASN A 79 6.74 12.37 -6.86
C ASN A 79 5.91 11.91 -5.63
N LEU A 80 5.68 10.60 -5.51
CA LEU A 80 4.75 10.05 -4.51
C LEU A 80 5.31 10.12 -3.09
N TYR A 81 6.63 10.28 -2.96
CA TYR A 81 7.35 10.25 -1.69
C TYR A 81 8.33 11.44 -1.53
N SER A 82 8.19 12.46 -2.38
CA SER A 82 9.07 13.66 -2.43
C SER A 82 8.71 14.70 -1.39
#